data_AF-A0A9X9ACP3-F1
#
_entry.id   AF-A0A9X9ACP3-F1
#
_cell.length_a   1.000
_cell.length_b   1.000
_cell.length_c   1.000
_cell.angle_alpha   90.00
_cell.angle_beta   90.00
_cell.angle_gamma   90.00
#
_symmetry.space_group_name_H-M   'P 1'
#
loop_
_entity.id
_entity.type
_entity.pdbx_description
1 polymer ?
#
loop_
_entity_poly.entity_id
_entity_poly.type
_entity_poly.pdbx_seq_one_letter_code
_entity_poly.pdbx_strand_id
1 'polypeptide(L)'
;MSKAQAHVALQSDDTFQQGVKDCLPTVFGYLSIGIAAGVIAKTAGFSIIEIAFMSTLIYAGSAQFILAGMYAAGAPASAIIFTVF
;
A
#
# COMPACT_ATOMS: atom_id res chain seq x y z
N MET A 1 -4.20 -2.60 47.97
CA MET A 1 -3.70 -2.04 46.69
C MET A 1 -2.53 -2.88 46.16
N SER A 2 -2.76 -4.11 45.66
CA SER A 2 -1.66 -5.05 45.35
C SER A 2 -1.96 -6.01 44.17
N LYS A 3 -2.64 -5.54 43.12
CA LYS A 3 -2.87 -6.34 41.88
C LYS A 3 -2.77 -5.52 40.58
N ALA A 4 -2.18 -4.33 40.62
CA ALA A 4 -2.09 -3.46 39.44
C ALA A 4 -0.73 -3.51 38.72
N GLN A 5 0.27 -4.27 39.20
CA GLN A 5 1.67 -4.15 38.72
C GLN A 5 2.36 -5.45 38.32
N ALA A 6 1.65 -6.58 38.14
CA ALA A 6 2.30 -7.88 37.91
C ALA A 6 2.35 -8.36 36.45
N HIS A 7 1.96 -7.57 35.46
CA HIS A 7 2.15 -7.95 34.04
C HIS A 7 2.60 -6.79 33.15
N VAL A 8 3.41 -5.89 33.74
CA VAL A 8 4.29 -4.98 33.00
C VAL A 8 5.74 -5.38 33.33
N ALA A 9 6.01 -6.69 33.28
CA ALA A 9 7.36 -7.22 33.37
C ALA A 9 8.01 -7.03 32.00
N LEU A 10 8.87 -6.02 31.91
CA LEU A 10 9.70 -5.69 30.76
C LEU A 10 10.70 -6.82 30.49
N GLN A 11 10.32 -7.81 29.68
CA GLN A 11 11.26 -8.80 29.20
C GLN A 11 10.86 -9.25 27.78
N SER A 12 11.43 -8.59 26.79
CA SER A 12 11.58 -9.14 25.44
C SER A 12 12.90 -8.63 24.90
N ASP A 13 13.85 -9.53 24.63
CA ASP A 13 14.93 -9.26 23.69
C ASP A 13 14.29 -9.17 22.28
N ASP A 14 13.53 -8.10 22.02
CA ASP A 14 12.86 -7.86 20.73
C ASP A 14 13.94 -7.60 19.68
N THR A 15 14.47 -8.70 19.16
CA THR A 15 15.48 -8.71 18.13
C THR A 15 14.83 -8.24 16.84
N PHE A 16 15.57 -7.54 15.98
CA PHE A 16 15.11 -7.16 14.63
C PHE A 16 14.42 -8.32 13.89
N GLN A 17 14.91 -9.55 14.09
CA GLN A 17 14.35 -10.77 13.53
C GLN A 17 12.92 -11.09 14.00
N GLN A 18 12.55 -10.71 15.23
CA GLN A 18 11.19 -10.84 15.75
C GLN A 18 10.28 -9.78 15.11
N GLY A 19 10.73 -8.52 15.02
CA GLY A 19 9.99 -7.47 14.32
C GLY A 19 9.71 -7.79 12.85
N VAL A 20 10.68 -8.40 12.14
CA VAL A 20 10.46 -8.88 10.76
C VAL A 20 9.35 -9.94 10.70
N LYS A 21 9.34 -10.89 11.65
CA LYS A 21 8.30 -11.94 11.70
C LYS A 21 6.92 -11.35 12.00
N ASP A 22 6.85 -10.35 12.87
CA ASP A 22 5.60 -9.70 13.23
C ASP A 22 5.04 -8.85 12.08
N CYS A 23 5.91 -8.28 11.23
CA CYS A 23 5.51 -7.53 10.04
C CYS A 23 5.16 -8.41 8.82
N LEU A 24 5.62 -9.67 8.75
CA LEU A 24 5.30 -10.59 7.64
C LEU A 24 3.80 -10.64 7.29
N PRO A 25 2.87 -10.86 8.24
CA PRO A 25 1.44 -10.89 7.93
C PRO A 25 0.94 -9.57 7.33
N THR A 26 1.48 -8.42 7.78
CA THR A 26 1.16 -7.11 7.20
C THR A 26 1.68 -6.97 5.78
N VAL A 27 2.90 -7.42 5.50
CA VAL A 27 3.50 -7.40 4.16
C VAL A 27 2.66 -8.22 3.18
N PHE A 28 2.16 -9.40 3.58
CA PHE A 28 1.25 -10.19 2.74
C PHE A 28 -0.06 -9.45 2.44
N GLY A 29 -0.58 -8.69 3.40
CA GLY A 29 -1.71 -7.78 3.20
C GLY A 29 -1.41 -6.71 2.13
N TYR A 30 -0.28 -6.02 2.25
CA TYR A 30 0.12 -5.03 1.25
C TYR A 30 0.43 -5.63 -0.13
N LEU A 31 1.01 -6.82 -0.19
CA LEU A 31 1.30 -7.51 -1.45
C LEU A 31 0.02 -7.79 -2.23
N SER A 32 -1.03 -8.28 -1.56
CA SER A 32 -2.33 -8.53 -2.19
C SER A 32 -2.99 -7.25 -2.70
N ILE A 33 -2.90 -6.15 -1.94
CA ILE A 33 -3.37 -4.82 -2.39
C ILE A 33 -2.58 -4.35 -3.62
N GLY A 34 -1.26 -4.53 -3.64
CA GLY A 34 -0.42 -4.17 -4.78
C GLY A 34 -0.75 -4.94 -6.05
N ILE A 35 -1.04 -6.25 -5.93
CA ILE A 35 -1.50 -7.06 -7.06
C ILE A 35 -2.85 -6.53 -7.59
N ALA A 36 -3.78 -6.19 -6.69
CA ALA A 36 -5.06 -5.61 -7.09
C ALA A 36 -4.88 -4.29 -7.86
N ALA A 37 -4.00 -3.39 -7.40
CA ALA A 37 -3.68 -2.14 -8.09
C ALA A 37 -3.13 -2.40 -9.50
N GLY A 38 -2.19 -3.35 -9.63
CA GLY A 38 -1.59 -3.73 -10.92
C GLY A 38 -2.61 -4.31 -11.90
N VAL A 39 -3.50 -5.18 -11.43
CA VAL A 39 -4.58 -5.74 -12.26
C VAL A 39 -5.54 -4.63 -12.72
N ILE A 40 -5.97 -3.75 -11.81
CA ILE A 40 -6.89 -2.65 -12.14
C ILE A 40 -6.26 -1.70 -13.17
N ALA A 41 -5.01 -1.28 -12.96
CA ALA A 41 -4.31 -0.44 -13.92
C ALA A 41 -4.14 -1.13 -15.29
N LYS A 42 -3.86 -2.45 -15.29
CA LYS A 42 -3.78 -3.21 -16.55
C LYS A 42 -5.12 -3.27 -17.27
N THR A 43 -6.23 -3.44 -16.54
CA THR A 43 -7.58 -3.42 -17.11
C THR A 43 -8.01 -2.04 -17.59
N ALA A 44 -7.51 -0.97 -16.96
CA ALA A 44 -7.74 0.41 -17.40
C ALA A 44 -7.03 0.75 -18.73
N GLY A 45 -6.12 -0.11 -19.22
CA GLY A 45 -5.45 0.04 -20.51
C GLY A 45 -3.97 0.38 -20.42
N PHE A 46 -3.40 0.51 -19.21
CA PHE A 46 -1.98 0.77 -19.05
C PHE A 46 -1.12 -0.46 -19.42
N SER A 47 0.06 -0.21 -19.97
CA SER A 47 1.11 -1.22 -20.17
C SER A 47 1.79 -1.56 -18.84
N ILE A 48 2.44 -2.72 -18.79
CA ILE A 48 3.17 -3.16 -17.58
C ILE A 48 4.30 -2.18 -17.22
N ILE A 49 4.93 -1.57 -18.23
CA ILE A 49 5.98 -0.58 -18.05
C ILE A 49 5.41 0.70 -17.41
N GLU A 50 4.26 1.19 -17.90
CA GLU A 50 3.60 2.36 -17.31
C GLU A 50 3.17 2.10 -15.86
N ILE A 51 2.66 0.91 -15.55
CA ILE A 51 2.29 0.53 -14.17
C ILE A 51 3.52 0.53 -13.25
N ALA A 52 4.69 0.08 -13.74
CA ALA A 52 5.93 0.14 -12.98
C ALA A 52 6.39 1.58 -12.74
N PHE A 53 6.28 2.46 -13.74
CA PHE A 53 6.55 3.90 -13.58
C PHE A 53 5.57 4.55 -12.60
N MET A 54 4.27 4.25 -12.69
CA MET A 54 3.26 4.73 -11.73
C MET A 54 3.61 4.33 -10.30
N SER A 55 4.09 3.10 -10.09
CA SER A 55 4.49 2.61 -8.76
C SER A 55 5.68 3.36 -8.16
N THR A 56 6.51 3.97 -9.01
CA THR A 56 7.70 4.71 -8.59
C THR A 56 7.40 6.21 -8.44
N LEU A 57 6.53 6.75 -9.29
CA LEU A 57 6.18 8.18 -9.34
C LEU A 57 5.04 8.55 -8.37
N ILE A 58 4.09 7.63 -8.15
CA ILE A 58 2.93 7.85 -7.29
C ILE A 58 3.20 7.19 -5.94
N TYR A 59 3.57 8.02 -4.96
CA TYR A 59 3.87 7.58 -3.60
C TYR A 59 2.65 6.94 -2.90
N ALA A 60 1.46 7.51 -3.10
CA ALA A 60 0.25 7.05 -2.45
C ALA A 60 -0.40 5.88 -3.21
N GLY A 61 -0.43 4.69 -2.60
CA GLY A 61 -1.07 3.52 -3.21
C GLY A 61 -2.55 3.74 -3.54
N SER A 62 -3.30 4.46 -2.69
CA SER A 62 -4.71 4.81 -2.95
C SER A 62 -4.89 5.67 -4.21
N ALA A 63 -3.92 6.55 -4.52
CA ALA A 63 -3.99 7.41 -5.69
C ALA A 63 -3.83 6.61 -7.01
N GLN A 64 -3.15 5.47 -6.98
CA GLN A 64 -3.04 4.59 -8.17
C GLN A 64 -4.40 3.98 -8.55
N PHE A 65 -5.23 3.63 -7.57
CA PHE A 65 -6.60 3.17 -7.80
C PHE A 65 -7.49 4.29 -8.35
N ILE A 66 -7.38 5.50 -7.79
CA ILE A 66 -8.12 6.68 -8.27
C ILE A 66 -7.72 7.00 -9.71
N LEU A 67 -6.42 7.03 -10.00
CA LEU A 67 -5.90 7.29 -11.35
C LEU A 67 -6.46 6.27 -12.34
N ALA A 68 -6.34 4.97 -12.05
CA ALA A 68 -6.84 3.93 -12.95
C ALA A 68 -8.36 4.02 -13.15
N GLY A 69 -9.12 4.34 -12.10
CA GLY A 69 -10.57 4.55 -12.19
C GLY A 69 -10.95 5.77 -13.03
N MET A 70 -10.29 6.92 -12.81
CA MET A 70 -10.54 8.14 -13.58
C MET A 70 -10.11 7.99 -15.04
N TYR A 71 -9.00 7.30 -15.29
CA TYR A 71 -8.53 7.00 -16.64
C TYR A 71 -9.53 6.11 -17.39
N ALA A 72 -10.00 5.03 -16.76
CA ALA A 72 -11.03 4.15 -17.33
C ALA A 72 -12.37 4.88 -17.56
N ALA A 73 -12.68 5.89 -16.76
CA ALA A 73 -13.86 6.75 -16.92
C ALA A 73 -13.69 7.84 -18.01
N GLY A 74 -12.53 7.93 -18.66
CA GLY A 74 -12.26 8.93 -19.69
C GLY A 74 -12.12 10.36 -19.16
N ALA A 75 -11.74 10.53 -17.90
CA ALA A 75 -11.53 11.85 -17.32
C ALA A 75 -10.37 12.59 -18.04
N PRO A 76 -10.44 13.92 -18.17
CA PRO A 76 -9.37 14.69 -18.77
C PRO A 76 -8.10 14.61 -17.91
N ALA A 77 -6.94 14.57 -18.56
CA ALA A 77 -5.65 14.42 -17.89
C ALA A 77 -5.40 15.50 -16.82
N SER A 78 -5.86 16.74 -17.04
CA SER A 78 -5.76 17.81 -16.04
C SER A 78 -6.48 17.48 -14.73
N ALA A 79 -7.69 16.92 -14.79
CA ALA A 79 -8.44 16.55 -13.60
C ALA A 79 -7.76 15.40 -12.84
N ILE A 80 -7.20 14.43 -13.56
CA ILE A 80 -6.44 13.32 -12.95
C ILE A 80 -5.22 13.87 -12.20
N ILE A 81 -4.45 14.76 -12.83
CA ILE A 81 -3.24 15.34 -12.23
C ILE A 81 -3.58 16.09 -10.94
N PHE A 82 -4.58 16.98 -10.95
CA PHE A 82 -5.00 17.73 -9.75
C PHE A 82 -5.58 16.86 -8.62
N THR A 83 -6.00 15.63 -8.94
CA THR A 83 -6.56 14.71 -7.93
C THR A 83 -5.48 13.82 -7.33
N VAL A 84 -4.44 13.47 -8.11
CA VAL A 84 -3.41 12.49 -7.74
C VAL A 84 -2.20 13.14 -7.06
N PHE A 85 -1.84 14.37 -7.43
CA PHE A 85 -0.68 15.11 -6.95
C PHE A 85 -1.10 16.35 -6.15
#